data_AF-A0A6N2XEI4-F1
#
_entry.id   AF-A0A6N2XEI4-F1
#
_cell.length_a   1.000
_cell.length_b   1.000
_cell.length_c   1.000
_cell.angle_alpha   90.00
_cell.angle_beta   90.00
_cell.angle_gamma   90.00
#
_symmetry.space_group_name_H-M   'P 1'
#
loop_
_entity.id
_entity.type
_entity.pdbx_description
1 polymer ?
#
loop_
_entity_poly.entity_id
_entity_poly.type
_entity_poly.pdbx_seq_one_letter_code
_entity_poly.pdbx_strand_id
1 'polypeptide(L)'
;MARKNSGRKSKYETHVLPRFKEIAEWCRQGATDKELIKALGIGKSAFYEYLKIPEFSELLKNSRISTVQELKCAMFKRAIGFTYTETEKTVERIEFDKSVKKILLENGIDVEALEQPKLIKTKISEKHVLPDPTSNLILLKHWDKEAGWTSDPQTLELKKQEFEHRKKMDEEKMF
;
A
#
# COMPACT_ATOMS: atom_id res chain seq x y z
N MET A 1 34.59 7.89 -43.20
CA MET A 1 33.81 8.13 -41.97
C MET A 1 32.44 7.48 -42.14
N ALA A 2 32.20 6.35 -41.50
CA ALA A 2 30.93 5.63 -41.61
C ALA A 2 29.79 6.48 -41.02
N ARG A 3 28.74 6.73 -41.80
CA ARG A 3 27.54 7.44 -41.34
C ARG A 3 26.89 6.61 -40.24
N LYS A 4 26.88 7.14 -39.02
CA LYS A 4 26.13 6.57 -37.89
C LYS A 4 24.65 6.70 -38.24
N ASN A 5 24.02 5.60 -38.65
CA ASN A 5 22.57 5.56 -38.84
C ASN A 5 21.93 5.84 -37.49
N SER A 6 21.49 7.09 -37.30
CA SER A 6 20.69 7.52 -36.16
C SER A 6 19.31 6.90 -36.29
N GLY A 7 19.20 5.62 -35.93
CA GLY A 7 17.91 4.94 -35.81
C GLY A 7 16.99 5.70 -34.87
N ARG A 8 15.69 5.68 -35.16
CA ARG A 8 14.68 6.29 -34.29
C ARG A 8 14.79 5.70 -32.89
N LYS A 9 15.15 6.52 -31.91
CA LYS A 9 15.21 6.10 -30.49
C LYS A 9 13.87 5.51 -30.09
N SER A 10 13.93 4.38 -29.39
CA SER A 10 12.72 3.70 -28.92
C SER A 10 12.02 4.54 -27.85
N LYS A 11 10.72 4.28 -27.63
CA LYS A 11 10.00 4.91 -26.51
C LYS A 11 10.61 4.54 -25.14
N TYR A 12 11.30 3.40 -25.05
CA TYR A 12 12.03 3.00 -23.85
C TYR A 12 13.14 4.01 -23.50
N GLU A 13 14.03 4.32 -24.43
CA GLU A 13 15.16 5.24 -24.21
C GLU A 13 14.73 6.68 -23.92
N THR A 14 13.56 7.08 -24.41
CA THR A 14 13.07 8.45 -24.34
C THR A 14 12.12 8.69 -23.17
N HIS A 15 11.25 7.71 -22.84
CA HIS A 15 10.17 7.89 -21.85
C HIS A 15 10.35 7.02 -20.61
N VAL A 16 11.03 5.88 -20.69
CA VAL A 16 11.13 4.92 -19.58
C VAL A 16 12.47 5.06 -18.86
N LEU A 17 13.58 4.87 -19.57
CA LEU A 17 14.93 4.90 -19.01
C LEU A 17 15.25 6.18 -18.23
N PRO A 18 14.93 7.41 -18.71
CA PRO A 18 15.22 8.63 -17.96
C PRO A 18 14.41 8.77 -16.67
N ARG A 19 13.27 8.09 -16.58
CA ARG A 19 12.28 8.22 -15.50
C ARG A 19 12.37 7.10 -14.47
N PHE A 20 13.42 6.29 -14.47
CA PHE A 20 13.57 5.17 -13.53
C PHE A 20 13.38 5.57 -12.06
N LYS A 21 13.88 6.76 -11.67
CA LYS A 21 13.71 7.28 -10.31
C LYS A 21 12.23 7.54 -9.99
N GLU A 22 11.50 8.18 -10.91
CA GLU A 22 10.05 8.43 -10.76
C GLU A 22 9.24 7.14 -10.73
N ILE A 23 9.57 6.19 -11.62
CA ILE A 23 8.90 4.89 -11.70
C ILE A 23 9.06 4.11 -10.40
N ALA A 24 10.27 4.10 -9.84
CA ALA A 24 10.53 3.45 -8.56
C ALA A 24 9.72 4.11 -7.43
N GLU A 25 9.62 5.43 -7.42
CA GLU A 25 8.85 6.16 -6.42
C GLU A 25 7.35 5.87 -6.51
N TRP A 26 6.78 5.89 -7.71
CA TRP A 26 5.38 5.48 -7.90
C TRP A 26 5.13 4.04 -7.49
N CYS A 27 6.07 3.13 -7.75
CA CYS A 27 5.96 1.75 -7.32
C CYS A 27 5.97 1.61 -5.79
N ARG A 28 6.79 2.40 -5.08
CA ARG A 28 6.76 2.47 -3.60
C ARG A 28 5.42 2.96 -3.08
N GLN A 29 4.79 3.89 -3.80
CA GLN A 29 3.45 4.40 -3.50
C GLN A 29 2.32 3.44 -3.88
N GLY A 30 2.64 2.26 -4.44
CA GLY A 30 1.64 1.24 -4.78
C GLY A 30 1.04 1.37 -6.19
N ALA A 31 1.68 2.11 -7.10
CA ALA A 31 1.18 2.27 -8.47
C ALA A 31 1.08 0.92 -9.21
N THR A 32 -0.08 0.71 -9.84
CA THR A 32 -0.35 -0.45 -10.68
C THR A 32 0.29 -0.32 -12.05
N ASP A 33 0.50 -1.45 -12.74
CA ASP A 33 1.04 -1.45 -14.11
C ASP A 33 0.22 -0.56 -15.06
N LYS A 34 -1.11 -0.52 -14.89
CA LYS A 34 -2.01 0.31 -15.70
C LYS A 34 -1.76 1.80 -15.48
N GLU A 35 -1.54 2.21 -14.24
CA GLU A 35 -1.23 3.60 -13.89
C GLU A 35 0.14 4.01 -14.39
N LEU A 36 1.14 3.13 -14.27
CA LEU A 36 2.48 3.34 -14.81
C LEU A 36 2.46 3.51 -16.34
N ILE A 37 1.73 2.65 -17.04
CA ILE A 37 1.56 2.73 -18.51
C ILE A 37 0.99 4.10 -18.91
N LYS A 38 -0.05 4.57 -18.19
CA LYS A 38 -0.69 5.87 -18.42
C LYS A 38 0.26 7.02 -18.10
N ALA A 39 0.97 6.98 -16.99
CA ALA A 39 1.91 8.01 -16.55
C ALA A 39 3.15 8.13 -17.47
N LEU A 40 3.57 7.02 -18.08
CA LEU A 40 4.70 6.97 -19.02
C LEU A 40 4.31 7.28 -20.47
N GLY A 41 3.02 7.30 -20.81
CA GLY A 41 2.56 7.58 -22.17
C GLY A 41 2.94 6.49 -23.19
N ILE A 42 3.06 5.24 -22.73
CA ILE A 42 3.42 4.09 -23.56
C ILE A 42 2.23 3.16 -23.79
N GLY A 43 2.29 2.34 -24.83
CA GLY A 43 1.27 1.32 -25.07
C GLY A 43 1.43 0.13 -24.13
N LYS A 44 0.32 -0.56 -23.82
CA LYS A 44 0.32 -1.76 -22.96
C LYS A 44 1.29 -2.83 -23.47
N SER A 45 1.26 -3.14 -24.76
CA SER A 45 2.16 -4.14 -25.36
C SER A 45 3.62 -3.73 -25.21
N ALA A 46 3.94 -2.45 -25.41
CA ALA A 46 5.31 -1.95 -25.26
C ALA A 46 5.82 -2.08 -23.81
N PHE A 47 4.97 -1.79 -22.82
CA PHE A 47 5.33 -1.97 -21.40
C PHE A 47 5.71 -3.41 -21.06
N TYR A 48 4.92 -4.39 -21.53
CA TYR A 48 5.23 -5.81 -21.28
C TYR A 48 6.45 -6.30 -22.08
N GLU A 49 6.71 -5.74 -23.26
CA GLU A 49 7.98 -6.00 -23.97
C GLU A 49 9.17 -5.44 -23.17
N TYR A 50 9.04 -4.24 -22.61
CA TYR A 50 10.09 -3.65 -21.77
C TYR A 50 10.28 -4.38 -20.45
N LEU A 51 9.26 -5.06 -19.94
CA LEU A 51 9.35 -5.88 -18.73
C LEU A 51 10.28 -7.11 -18.90
N LYS A 52 10.55 -7.52 -20.14
CA LYS A 52 11.55 -8.56 -20.46
C LYS A 52 12.99 -8.06 -20.29
N ILE A 53 13.20 -6.74 -20.25
CA ILE A 53 14.51 -6.14 -20.02
C ILE A 53 14.82 -6.30 -18.51
N PRO A 54 15.92 -6.98 -18.14
CA PRO A 54 16.23 -7.29 -16.74
C PRO A 54 16.28 -6.06 -15.84
N GLU A 55 16.92 -4.98 -16.32
CA GLU A 55 17.10 -3.73 -15.58
C GLU A 55 15.75 -3.10 -15.17
N PHE A 56 14.79 -3.05 -16.10
CA PHE A 56 13.46 -2.51 -15.82
C PHE A 56 12.62 -3.45 -14.95
N SER A 57 12.72 -4.77 -15.18
CA SER A 57 12.05 -5.78 -14.36
C SER A 57 12.49 -5.74 -12.91
N GLU A 58 13.81 -5.66 -12.68
CA GLU A 58 14.40 -5.58 -11.34
C GLU A 58 14.06 -4.28 -10.65
N LEU A 59 14.06 -3.14 -11.36
CA LEU A 59 13.61 -1.86 -10.82
C LEU A 59 12.20 -1.98 -10.23
N LEU A 60 11.25 -2.54 -10.98
CA LEU A 60 9.86 -2.71 -10.53
C LEU A 60 9.74 -3.70 -9.37
N LYS A 61 10.48 -4.82 -9.40
CA LYS A 61 10.48 -5.79 -8.30
C LYS A 61 11.01 -5.16 -7.02
N ASN A 62 12.19 -4.55 -7.09
CA ASN A 62 12.89 -3.98 -5.93
C ASN A 62 12.14 -2.80 -5.32
N SER A 63 11.53 -1.94 -6.15
CA SER A 63 10.74 -0.80 -5.66
C SER A 63 9.45 -1.21 -4.94
N ARG A 64 8.91 -2.39 -5.20
CA ARG A 64 7.68 -2.89 -4.54
C ARG A 64 7.93 -3.64 -3.23
N ILE A 65 9.19 -4.02 -2.94
CA ILE A 65 9.52 -4.83 -1.75
C ILE A 65 9.09 -4.13 -0.46
N SER A 66 9.38 -2.82 -0.34
CA SER A 66 9.04 -2.04 0.86
C SER A 66 7.53 -1.97 1.08
N THR A 67 6.76 -1.68 0.02
CA THR A 67 5.30 -1.59 0.08
C THR A 67 4.66 -2.92 0.44
N VAL A 68 5.16 -4.03 -0.14
CA VAL A 68 4.68 -5.37 0.21
C VAL A 68 5.01 -5.71 1.67
N GLN A 69 6.18 -5.28 2.16
CA GLN A 69 6.56 -5.48 3.56
C GLN A 69 5.65 -4.70 4.51
N GLU A 70 5.38 -3.43 4.21
CA GLU A 70 4.45 -2.59 4.99
C GLU A 70 3.05 -3.19 5.01
N LEU A 71 2.56 -3.68 3.88
CA LEU A 71 1.26 -4.35 3.78
C LEU A 71 1.21 -5.62 4.64
N LYS A 72 2.26 -6.45 4.62
CA LYS A 72 2.38 -7.64 5.48
C LYS A 72 2.33 -7.25 6.96
N CYS A 73 3.05 -6.21 7.36
CA CYS A 73 3.04 -5.73 8.75
C CYS A 73 1.66 -5.20 9.16
N ALA A 74 1.00 -4.41 8.31
CA ALA A 74 -0.34 -3.89 8.58
C ALA A 74 -1.38 -5.03 8.69
N MET A 75 -1.31 -6.00 7.78
CA MET A 75 -2.18 -7.17 7.77
C MET A 75 -1.96 -8.03 9.02
N PHE A 76 -0.72 -8.25 9.43
CA PHE A 76 -0.41 -8.96 10.67
C PHE A 76 -0.99 -8.24 11.90
N LYS A 77 -0.81 -6.91 12.02
CA LYS A 77 -1.40 -6.12 13.12
C LYS A 77 -2.93 -6.28 13.16
N ARG A 78 -3.58 -6.24 12.00
CA ARG A 78 -5.03 -6.44 11.88
C ARG A 78 -5.45 -7.87 12.23
N ALA A 79 -4.64 -8.87 11.89
CA ALA A 79 -4.89 -10.27 12.16
C ALA A 79 -4.85 -10.56 13.68
N ILE A 80 -3.86 -10.02 14.40
CA ILE A 80 -3.75 -10.22 15.86
C ILE A 80 -4.72 -9.34 16.68
N GLY A 81 -5.25 -8.26 16.08
CA GLY A 81 -6.00 -7.24 16.79
C GLY A 81 -5.08 -6.25 17.51
N PHE A 82 -5.52 -5.00 17.64
CA PHE A 82 -4.73 -3.96 18.32
C PHE A 82 -5.62 -2.93 18.99
N THR A 83 -5.12 -2.31 20.04
CA THR A 83 -5.74 -1.15 20.68
C THR A 83 -5.12 0.12 20.13
N TYR A 84 -5.94 1.16 19.95
CA TYR A 84 -5.45 2.50 19.64
C TYR A 84 -6.23 3.55 20.41
N THR A 85 -5.54 4.63 20.76
CA THR A 85 -6.13 5.80 21.39
C THR A 85 -6.58 6.76 20.29
N GLU A 86 -7.87 7.06 20.25
CA GLU A 86 -8.40 8.13 19.42
C GLU A 86 -8.52 9.39 20.28
N THR A 87 -7.83 10.44 19.85
CA THR A 87 -7.89 11.76 20.50
C THR A 87 -8.75 12.68 19.67
N GLU A 88 -9.98 12.90 20.10
CA GLU A 88 -10.85 13.92 19.51
C GLU A 88 -10.56 15.25 20.20
N LYS A 89 -10.11 16.24 19.43
CA LYS A 89 -9.93 17.62 19.88
C LYS A 89 -11.11 18.44 19.38
N THR A 90 -12.01 18.81 20.29
CA THR A 90 -13.10 19.74 19.99
C THR A 90 -12.70 21.12 20.48
N VAL A 91 -12.64 22.09 19.57
CA VAL A 91 -12.37 23.49 19.89
C VAL A 91 -13.71 24.20 20.02
N GLU A 92 -14.12 24.51 21.23
CA GLU A 92 -15.26 25.38 21.49
C GLU A 92 -14.74 26.81 21.66
N ARG A 93 -15.28 27.74 20.87
CA ARG A 93 -15.04 29.18 21.07
C ARG A 93 -15.96 29.63 22.20
N ILE A 94 -15.39 30.14 23.29
CA ILE A 94 -16.18 30.73 24.37
C ILE A 94 -16.26 32.24 24.12
N GLU A 95 -17.47 32.79 24.16
CA GLU A 95 -17.66 34.24 24.20
C GLU A 95 -17.37 34.77 25.60
N PHE A 96 -16.64 35.88 25.70
CA PHE A 96 -16.45 36.57 26.98
C PHE A 96 -17.80 36.96 27.59
N ASP A 97 -17.97 36.68 28.88
CA ASP A 97 -19.16 37.09 29.61
C ASP A 97 -19.33 38.62 29.61
N LYS A 98 -20.58 39.09 29.61
CA LYS A 98 -20.93 40.53 29.49
C LYS A 98 -20.25 41.39 30.56
N SER A 99 -20.06 40.81 31.75
CA SER A 99 -19.40 41.41 32.91
C SER A 99 -17.92 41.72 32.63
N VAL A 100 -17.21 40.78 31.97
CA VAL A 100 -15.78 40.88 31.66
C VAL A 100 -15.55 41.87 30.52
N LYS A 101 -16.44 41.90 29.52
CA LYS A 101 -16.41 42.89 28.43
C LYS A 101 -16.51 44.32 28.97
N LYS A 102 -17.35 44.55 29.98
CA LYS A 102 -17.56 45.89 30.56
C LYS A 102 -16.33 46.41 31.32
N ILE A 103 -15.68 45.54 32.09
CA ILE A 103 -14.43 45.85 32.80
C ILE A 103 -13.28 46.12 31.81
N LEU A 104 -13.18 45.36 30.72
CA LEU A 104 -12.14 45.57 29.70
C LEU A 104 -12.33 46.90 28.95
N LEU A 105 -13.58 47.27 28.64
CA LEU A 105 -13.91 48.55 28.01
C LEU A 105 -13.58 49.75 28.92
N GLU A 106 -13.90 49.64 30.22
CA GLU A 106 -13.59 50.68 31.22
C GLU A 106 -12.08 50.88 31.42
N ASN A 107 -11.26 49.85 31.14
CA ASN A 107 -9.79 49.93 31.19
C ASN A 107 -9.16 50.31 29.83
N GLY A 108 -9.96 50.66 28.82
CA GLY A 108 -9.47 51.13 27.51
C GLY A 108 -8.85 50.04 26.63
N ILE A 109 -9.15 48.76 26.90
CA ILE A 109 -8.68 47.61 26.11
C ILE A 109 -9.77 47.24 25.10
N ASP A 110 -9.43 47.30 23.80
CA ASP A 110 -10.36 47.03 22.72
C ASP A 110 -10.70 45.53 22.63
N VAL A 111 -11.96 45.19 22.88
CA VAL A 111 -12.42 43.81 23.10
C VAL A 111 -12.50 43.02 21.78
N GLU A 112 -12.65 43.73 20.65
CA GLU A 112 -12.58 43.17 19.29
C GLU A 112 -11.17 42.70 18.91
N ALA A 113 -10.11 43.31 19.48
CA ALA A 113 -8.71 42.97 19.17
C ALA A 113 -8.16 41.79 19.98
N LEU A 114 -8.87 41.37 21.03
CA LEU A 114 -8.49 40.23 21.87
C LEU A 114 -8.85 38.91 21.21
N GLU A 115 -7.88 38.00 21.06
CA GLU A 115 -8.17 36.62 20.67
C GLU A 115 -9.15 36.00 21.69
N GLN A 116 -10.33 35.59 21.21
CA GLN A 116 -11.34 34.95 22.06
C GLN A 116 -10.78 33.69 22.74
N PRO A 117 -11.14 33.42 24.01
CA PRO A 117 -10.68 32.26 24.73
C PRO A 117 -11.20 30.99 24.04
N LYS A 118 -10.27 30.16 23.58
CA LYS A 118 -10.56 28.86 22.97
C LYS A 118 -10.53 27.81 24.07
N LEU A 119 -11.64 27.14 24.32
CA LEU A 119 -11.66 25.95 25.17
C LEU A 119 -11.36 24.74 24.31
N ILE A 120 -10.23 24.08 24.60
CA ILE A 120 -9.83 22.86 23.91
C ILE A 120 -10.27 21.69 24.80
N LYS A 121 -11.40 21.05 24.46
CA LYS A 121 -11.79 19.79 25.08
C LYS A 121 -11.05 18.66 24.35
N THR A 122 -10.24 17.90 25.10
CA THR A 122 -9.54 16.73 24.57
C THR A 122 -10.20 15.49 25.14
N LYS A 123 -10.91 14.73 24.30
CA LYS A 123 -11.47 13.44 24.68
C LYS A 123 -10.54 12.35 24.19
N ILE A 124 -9.95 11.61 25.12
CA ILE A 124 -9.14 10.43 24.83
C ILE A 124 -10.06 9.22 25.00
N SER A 125 -10.25 8.44 23.94
CA SER A 125 -10.99 7.18 23.99
C SER A 125 -10.11 6.03 23.53
N GLU A 126 -10.11 4.93 24.27
CA GLU A 126 -9.41 3.71 23.90
C GLU A 126 -10.36 2.82 23.08
N LYS A 127 -10.00 2.54 21.83
CA LYS A 127 -10.76 1.66 20.95
C LYS A 127 -9.97 0.37 20.72
N HIS A 128 -10.67 -0.76 20.78
CA HIS A 128 -10.13 -2.09 20.51
C HIS A 128 -10.56 -2.56 19.13
N VAL A 129 -9.58 -2.83 18.25
CA VAL A 129 -9.83 -3.46 16.96
C VAL A 129 -9.81 -4.96 17.13
N LEU A 130 -10.94 -5.60 16.84
CA LEU A 130 -11.03 -7.05 16.86
C LEU A 130 -10.10 -7.68 15.81
N PRO A 131 -9.50 -8.85 16.14
CA PRO A 131 -8.79 -9.68 15.18
C PRO A 131 -9.62 -9.94 13.92
N ASP A 132 -9.04 -9.74 12.73
CA ASP A 132 -9.69 -10.06 11.46
C ASP A 132 -9.51 -11.54 11.08
N PRO A 133 -10.58 -12.36 11.05
CA PRO A 133 -10.47 -13.80 10.77
C PRO A 133 -9.94 -14.10 9.36
N THR A 134 -10.26 -13.24 8.38
CA THR A 134 -9.80 -13.41 7.00
C THR A 134 -8.30 -13.23 6.90
N SER A 135 -7.75 -12.19 7.54
CA SER A 135 -6.31 -11.96 7.61
C SER A 135 -5.59 -13.10 8.32
N ASN A 136 -6.16 -13.63 9.41
CA ASN A 136 -5.63 -14.81 10.10
C ASN A 136 -5.56 -16.04 9.17
N LEU A 137 -6.63 -16.35 8.45
CA LEU A 137 -6.67 -17.48 7.54
C LEU A 137 -5.64 -17.38 6.41
N ILE A 138 -5.47 -16.19 5.83
CA ILE A 138 -4.48 -15.96 4.76
C ILE A 138 -3.05 -16.13 5.29
N LEU A 139 -2.76 -15.62 6.49
CA LEU A 139 -1.45 -15.76 7.11
C LEU A 139 -1.15 -17.21 7.49
N LEU A 140 -2.10 -17.95 8.07
CA LEU A 140 -1.96 -19.38 8.38
C LEU A 140 -1.66 -20.20 7.12
N LYS A 141 -2.37 -19.94 6.02
CA LYS A 141 -2.09 -20.58 4.72
C LYS A 141 -0.68 -20.31 4.20
N HIS A 142 -0.09 -19.16 4.53
CA HIS A 142 1.24 -18.79 4.05
C HIS A 142 2.37 -19.27 4.97
N TRP A 143 2.19 -19.20 6.29
CA TRP A 143 3.21 -19.50 7.29
C TRP A 143 3.15 -20.94 7.79
N ASP A 144 1.96 -21.52 7.93
CA ASP A 144 1.73 -22.87 8.46
C ASP A 144 1.26 -23.81 7.35
N LYS A 145 2.07 -23.93 6.30
CA LYS A 145 1.72 -24.75 5.12
C LYS A 145 1.61 -26.24 5.44
N GLU A 146 2.34 -26.71 6.46
CA GLU A 146 2.40 -28.12 6.85
C GLU A 146 1.11 -28.59 7.50
N ALA A 147 0.42 -27.72 8.24
CA ALA A 147 -0.89 -28.03 8.81
C ALA A 147 -2.02 -28.16 7.77
N GLY A 148 -1.75 -27.86 6.49
CA GLY A 148 -2.69 -28.14 5.40
C GLY A 148 -3.87 -27.17 5.32
N TRP A 149 -3.74 -25.95 5.85
CA TRP A 149 -4.76 -24.91 5.70
C TRP A 149 -5.00 -24.63 4.21
N THR A 150 -6.21 -24.90 3.72
CA THR A 150 -6.60 -24.65 2.33
C THR A 150 -8.03 -24.11 2.26
N SER A 151 -8.34 -23.36 1.22
CA SER A 151 -9.73 -22.96 0.94
C SER A 151 -10.57 -24.14 0.45
N ASP A 152 -9.92 -25.13 -0.18
CA ASP A 152 -10.56 -26.28 -0.80
C ASP A 152 -9.69 -27.53 -0.61
N PRO A 153 -9.97 -28.35 0.41
CA PRO A 153 -9.25 -29.60 0.67
C PRO A 153 -9.46 -30.68 -0.39
N GLN A 154 -10.64 -30.72 -1.01
CA GLN A 154 -11.01 -31.78 -1.96
C GLN A 154 -10.22 -31.64 -3.26
N THR A 155 -10.13 -30.43 -3.78
CA THR A 155 -9.33 -30.15 -4.98
C THR A 155 -7.84 -30.41 -4.75
N LEU A 156 -7.33 -30.18 -3.54
CA LEU A 156 -5.93 -30.48 -3.21
C LEU A 156 -5.67 -31.99 -3.26
N GLU A 157 -6.58 -32.78 -2.71
CA GLU A 157 -6.46 -34.24 -2.68
C GLU A 157 -6.54 -34.83 -4.09
N LEU A 158 -7.49 -34.36 -4.91
CA LEU A 158 -7.59 -34.75 -6.33
C LEU A 158 -6.29 -34.46 -7.09
N LYS A 159 -5.69 -33.27 -6.91
CA LYS A 159 -4.42 -32.92 -7.56
C LYS A 159 -3.25 -33.79 -7.10
N LYS A 160 -3.21 -34.20 -5.83
CA LYS A 160 -2.20 -35.15 -5.33
C LYS A 160 -2.37 -36.50 -6.01
N GLN A 161 -3.60 -37.01 -6.10
CA GLN A 161 -3.90 -38.27 -6.79
C GLN A 161 -3.54 -38.21 -8.28
N GLU A 162 -3.87 -37.12 -8.98
CA GLU A 162 -3.47 -36.90 -10.38
C GLU A 162 -1.94 -36.87 -10.55
N PHE A 163 -1.23 -36.23 -9.62
CA PHE A 163 0.23 -36.16 -9.63
C PHE A 163 0.86 -37.55 -9.46
N GLU A 164 0.38 -38.33 -8.49
CA GLU A 164 0.83 -39.70 -8.26
C GLU A 164 0.53 -40.61 -9.44
N HIS A 165 -0.67 -40.49 -10.02
CA HIS A 165 -1.04 -41.25 -11.21
C HIS A 165 -0.13 -40.90 -12.39
N ARG A 166 0.14 -39.61 -12.64
CA ARG A 166 1.08 -39.19 -13.69
C ARG A 166 2.49 -39.73 -13.45
N LYS A 167 2.98 -39.68 -12.21
CA LYS A 167 4.29 -40.23 -11.84
C LYS A 167 4.39 -41.73 -12.15
N LYS A 168 3.35 -42.50 -11.80
CA LYS A 168 3.27 -43.94 -12.13
C LYS A 168 3.25 -44.17 -13.65
N MET A 169 2.45 -43.41 -14.39
CA MET A 169 2.40 -43.49 -15.86
C MET A 169 3.75 -43.16 -16.51
N ASP A 170 4.50 -42.21 -15.96
CA ASP A 170 5.83 -41.86 -16.46
C ASP A 170 6.87 -42.94 -16.10
N GLU A 171 6.79 -43.54 -14.90
CA GLU A 171 7.62 -44.69 -14.51
C GLU A 171 7.34 -45.91 -15.41
N GLU A 172 6.08 -46.24 -15.67
CA GLU A 172 5.67 -47.35 -16.55
C GLU A 172 6.11 -47.17 -18.00
N LYS A 173 6.27 -45.93 -18.49
CA LYS A 173 6.79 -45.65 -19.84
C LYS A 173 8.31 -45.76 -19.96
N MET A 174 9.01 -45.79 -18.82
CA MET A 174 10.48 -45.87 -18.77
C MET A 174 10.99 -47.31 -18.66
N PHE A 175 10.07 -48.28 -18.49
CA PHE A 175 10.31 -49.72 -18.54
C PHE A 175 9.74 -50.33 -19.82
#